data_AF-A0A5V3Q1F4-F1
#
_entry.id   AF-A0A5V3Q1F4-F1
#
_cell.length_a   1.000
_cell.length_b   1.000
_cell.length_c   1.000
_cell.angle_alpha   90.00
_cell.angle_beta   90.00
_cell.angle_gamma   90.00
#
_symmetry.space_group_name_H-M   'P 1'
#
loop_
_entity.id
_entity.type
_entity.pdbx_description
1 polymer ?
#
loop_
_entity_poly.entity_id
_entity_poly.type
_entity_poly.pdbx_seq_one_letter_code
_entity_poly.pdbx_strand_id
1 'polypeptide(L)'
;MNGETLQRIVEEIVSRLQRRAQSTATLSVTQLRDADCPALFCQHASLRILLVDLPLLGQLADAETDDAAARKIHDALAFGIRVQLSLHSQLLPVIPVKKLARLPLVFTDERGLPLVLHAGSVLSYRDVALLSRGRVVVHRKCIVTAMARDAANARNIQLIKQE
;
A
#
# COMPACT_ATOMS: atom_id res chain seq x y z
N MET A 1 -36.80 -20.36 -24.52
CA MET A 1 -36.25 -19.46 -23.48
C MET A 1 -34.90 -20.01 -23.07
N ASN A 2 -33.88 -19.15 -22.89
CA ASN A 2 -32.74 -19.29 -21.96
C ASN A 2 -31.40 -18.74 -22.49
N GLY A 3 -31.19 -18.60 -23.80
CA GLY A 3 -29.95 -18.06 -24.36
C GLY A 3 -29.76 -16.56 -24.12
N GLU A 4 -30.74 -15.75 -24.54
CA GLU A 4 -30.67 -14.28 -24.44
C GLU A 4 -30.70 -13.79 -22.99
N THR A 5 -31.49 -14.42 -22.12
CA THR A 5 -31.54 -14.07 -20.69
C THR A 5 -30.22 -14.40 -19.99
N LEU A 6 -29.63 -15.56 -20.28
CA LEU A 6 -28.34 -15.95 -19.71
C LEU A 6 -27.21 -15.07 -20.24
N GLN A 7 -27.24 -14.72 -21.52
CA GLN A 7 -26.31 -13.76 -22.11
C GLN A 7 -26.39 -12.38 -21.44
N ARG A 8 -27.61 -11.85 -21.25
CA ARG A 8 -27.82 -10.57 -20.55
C ARG A 8 -27.30 -10.61 -19.11
N ILE A 9 -27.48 -11.73 -18.40
CA ILE A 9 -26.95 -11.91 -17.04
C ILE A 9 -25.41 -11.91 -17.05
N VAL A 10 -24.80 -12.65 -17.98
CA VAL A 10 -23.33 -12.71 -18.09
C VAL A 10 -22.76 -11.34 -18.41
N GLU A 11 -23.34 -10.62 -19.38
CA GLU A 11 -22.92 -9.26 -19.74
C GLU A 11 -22.99 -8.29 -18.55
N GLU A 12 -24.07 -8.36 -17.77
CA GLU A 12 -24.23 -7.54 -16.57
C GLU A 12 -23.19 -7.91 -15.48
N ILE A 13 -22.93 -9.19 -15.26
CA ILE A 13 -21.91 -9.65 -14.30
C ILE A 13 -20.53 -9.16 -14.73
N VAL A 14 -20.17 -9.32 -16.00
CA VAL A 14 -18.87 -8.87 -16.54
C VAL A 14 -18.74 -7.36 -16.38
N SER A 15 -19.78 -6.60 -16.72
CA SER A 15 -19.82 -5.14 -16.55
C SER A 15 -19.58 -4.73 -15.08
N ARG A 16 -20.23 -5.39 -14.13
CA ARG A 16 -20.04 -5.15 -12.69
C ARG A 16 -18.64 -5.50 -12.21
N LEU A 17 -18.10 -6.64 -12.65
CA LEU A 17 -16.75 -7.07 -12.28
C LEU A 17 -15.68 -6.13 -12.85
N GLN A 18 -15.84 -5.67 -14.10
CA GLN A 18 -14.94 -4.69 -14.72
C GLN A 18 -14.99 -3.36 -13.98
N ARG A 19 -16.19 -2.88 -13.63
CA ARG A 19 -16.36 -1.66 -12.83
C ARG A 19 -15.65 -1.81 -11.48
N ARG A 20 -15.92 -2.90 -10.75
CA ARG A 20 -15.27 -3.20 -9.47
C ARG A 20 -13.74 -3.21 -9.59
N ALA A 21 -13.20 -3.85 -10.64
CA ALA A 21 -11.77 -3.98 -10.86
C ALA A 21 -11.04 -2.63 -11.01
N GLN A 22 -11.75 -1.60 -11.49
CA GLN A 22 -11.23 -0.25 -11.67
C GLN A 22 -11.59 0.70 -10.52
N SER A 23 -12.55 0.30 -9.67
CA SER A 23 -13.01 1.09 -8.53
C SER A 23 -12.02 1.06 -7.36
N THR A 24 -11.67 2.26 -6.89
CA THR A 24 -10.87 2.48 -5.69
C THR A 24 -11.65 3.30 -4.67
N ALA A 25 -11.84 2.79 -3.46
CA ALA A 25 -12.40 3.59 -2.37
C ALA A 25 -11.30 4.37 -1.66
N THR A 26 -11.46 5.67 -1.49
CA THR A 26 -10.53 6.52 -0.74
C THR A 26 -11.15 6.90 0.59
N LEU A 27 -10.46 6.59 1.69
CA LEU A 27 -10.98 6.72 3.05
C LEU A 27 -9.93 7.35 3.98
N SER A 28 -10.36 8.10 4.99
CA SER A 28 -9.54 8.37 6.17
C SER A 28 -9.49 7.14 7.09
N VAL A 29 -8.59 7.15 8.07
CA VAL A 29 -8.54 6.12 9.12
C VAL A 29 -9.87 6.06 9.89
N THR A 30 -10.49 7.20 10.19
CA THR A 30 -11.78 7.26 10.89
C THR A 30 -12.90 6.63 10.06
N GLN A 31 -13.00 6.99 8.78
CA GLN A 31 -13.99 6.40 7.87
C GLN A 31 -13.80 4.89 7.72
N LEU A 32 -12.55 4.41 7.70
CA LEU A 32 -12.27 2.98 7.67
C LEU A 32 -12.77 2.27 8.94
N ARG A 33 -12.65 2.88 10.12
CA ARG A 33 -13.17 2.32 11.38
C ARG A 33 -14.68 2.17 11.37
N ASP A 34 -15.39 3.06 10.71
CA ASP A 34 -16.86 3.03 10.63
C ASP A 34 -17.39 2.27 9.40
N ALA A 35 -16.54 1.98 8.42
CA ALA A 35 -16.96 1.38 7.14
C ALA A 35 -17.49 -0.06 7.27
N ASP A 36 -18.55 -0.35 6.51
CA ASP A 36 -19.02 -1.71 6.25
C ASP A 36 -18.12 -2.40 5.21
N CYS A 37 -17.18 -3.21 5.72
CA CYS A 37 -16.11 -3.83 4.93
C CYS A 37 -16.63 -4.81 3.87
N PRO A 38 -17.58 -5.74 4.16
CA PRO A 38 -18.20 -6.58 3.14
C PRO A 38 -18.75 -5.83 1.94
N ALA A 39 -19.52 -4.75 2.16
CA ALA A 39 -20.07 -3.94 1.07
C ALA A 39 -18.95 -3.22 0.30
N LEU A 40 -17.98 -2.65 1.02
CA LEU A 40 -16.83 -1.95 0.46
C LEU A 40 -16.02 -2.88 -0.49
N PHE A 41 -15.71 -4.10 -0.03
CA PHE A 41 -14.90 -5.07 -0.76
C PHE A 41 -15.63 -5.66 -1.98
N CYS A 42 -16.96 -5.76 -1.93
CA CYS A 42 -17.77 -6.16 -3.08
C CYS A 42 -17.77 -5.10 -4.20
N GLN A 43 -17.61 -3.82 -3.86
CA GLN A 43 -17.72 -2.71 -4.81
C GLN A 43 -16.38 -2.21 -5.34
N HIS A 44 -15.29 -2.43 -4.59
CA HIS A 44 -13.96 -1.90 -4.90
C HIS A 44 -12.93 -3.02 -4.93
N ALA A 45 -12.00 -2.96 -5.89
CA ALA A 45 -10.85 -3.86 -5.92
C ALA A 45 -9.61 -3.24 -5.24
N SER A 46 -9.67 -1.96 -4.88
CA SER A 46 -8.56 -1.25 -4.23
C SER A 46 -9.06 -0.28 -3.16
N LEU A 47 -8.29 -0.13 -2.09
CA LEU A 47 -8.50 0.86 -1.05
C LEU A 47 -7.31 1.81 -1.00
N ARG A 48 -7.60 3.10 -0.83
CA ARG A 48 -6.60 4.13 -0.54
C ARG A 48 -6.93 4.76 0.80
N ILE A 49 -6.05 4.57 1.78
CA ILE A 49 -6.23 5.10 3.13
C ILE A 49 -5.31 6.31 3.28
N LEU A 50 -5.90 7.46 3.58
CA LEU A 50 -5.20 8.75 3.61
C LEU A 50 -4.60 9.03 4.99
N LEU A 51 -3.37 9.55 4.97
CA LEU A 51 -2.64 10.10 6.13
C LEU A 51 -2.69 9.19 7.36
N VAL A 52 -2.16 7.98 7.18
CA VAL A 52 -2.06 6.99 8.27
C VAL A 52 -1.04 7.46 9.31
N ASP A 53 -1.41 7.31 10.58
CA ASP A 53 -0.58 7.67 11.71
C ASP A 53 0.37 6.54 12.16
N LEU A 54 1.34 6.90 13.00
CA LEU A 54 2.33 5.94 13.49
C LEU A 54 1.73 4.82 14.36
N PRO A 55 0.75 5.07 15.25
CA PRO A 55 0.09 4.02 16.02
C PRO A 55 -0.52 2.94 15.12
N LEU A 56 -1.26 3.32 14.06
CA LEU A 56 -1.85 2.36 13.14
C LEU A 56 -0.78 1.57 12.38
N LEU A 57 0.32 2.22 11.98
CA LEU A 57 1.44 1.51 11.35
C LEU A 57 2.12 0.50 12.28
N GLY A 58 2.20 0.81 13.58
CA GLY A 58 2.68 -0.12 14.59
C GLY A 58 1.77 -1.34 14.69
N GLN A 59 0.46 -1.12 14.80
CA GLN A 59 -0.56 -2.16 14.88
C GLN A 59 -0.60 -3.05 13.63
N LEU A 60 -0.45 -2.47 12.44
CA LEU A 60 -0.35 -3.22 11.17
C LEU A 60 0.89 -4.10 11.09
N ALA A 61 1.97 -3.69 11.75
CA ALA A 61 3.23 -4.40 11.75
C ALA A 61 3.18 -5.64 12.67
N ASP A 62 2.23 -5.69 13.59
CA ASP A 62 2.02 -6.78 14.53
C ASP A 62 1.00 -7.81 13.99
N ALA A 63 1.20 -9.08 14.33
CA ALA A 63 0.36 -10.16 13.82
C ALA A 63 -1.00 -10.24 14.55
N GLU A 64 -1.01 -9.81 15.81
CA GLU A 64 -2.22 -9.67 16.62
C GLU A 64 -2.43 -8.18 16.86
N THR A 65 -3.59 -7.68 16.44
CA THR A 65 -3.94 -6.27 16.58
C THR A 65 -5.35 -6.13 17.15
N ASP A 66 -5.47 -5.31 18.18
CA ASP A 66 -6.76 -4.92 18.76
C ASP A 66 -7.35 -3.68 18.07
N ASP A 67 -6.59 -3.02 17.18
CA ASP A 67 -7.08 -1.85 16.45
C ASP A 67 -8.04 -2.26 15.32
N ALA A 68 -9.25 -1.71 15.36
CA ALA A 68 -10.29 -2.02 14.40
C ALA A 68 -9.91 -1.65 12.96
N ALA A 69 -9.15 -0.59 12.73
CA ALA A 69 -8.70 -0.22 11.39
C ALA A 69 -7.62 -1.16 10.87
N ALA A 70 -6.65 -1.53 11.72
CA ALA A 70 -5.61 -2.50 11.37
C ALA A 70 -6.22 -3.85 10.97
N ARG A 71 -7.17 -4.36 11.77
CA ARG A 71 -7.90 -5.60 11.46
C ARG A 71 -8.61 -5.52 10.11
N LYS A 72 -9.33 -4.43 9.83
CA LYS A 72 -10.01 -4.22 8.55
C LYS A 72 -9.05 -4.16 7.36
N ILE A 73 -7.85 -3.63 7.54
CA ILE A 73 -6.80 -3.65 6.50
C ILE A 73 -6.32 -5.09 6.27
N HIS A 74 -6.06 -5.85 7.34
CA HIS A 74 -5.71 -7.27 7.21
C HIS A 74 -6.81 -8.07 6.51
N ASP A 75 -8.08 -7.83 6.85
CA ASP A 75 -9.24 -8.45 6.20
C ASP A 75 -9.29 -8.09 4.71
N ALA A 76 -9.07 -6.82 4.36
CA ALA A 76 -9.02 -6.37 2.97
C ALA A 76 -7.91 -7.10 2.20
N LEU A 77 -6.71 -7.22 2.77
CA LEU A 77 -5.59 -7.95 2.17
C LEU A 77 -5.92 -9.45 1.99
N ALA A 78 -6.52 -10.07 3.00
CA ALA A 78 -6.96 -11.47 2.94
C ALA A 78 -8.04 -11.70 1.88
N PHE A 79 -8.91 -10.71 1.65
CA PHE A 79 -9.92 -10.71 0.60
C PHE A 79 -9.36 -10.40 -0.80
N GLY A 80 -8.04 -10.17 -0.92
CA GLY A 80 -7.37 -9.87 -2.19
C GLY A 80 -7.55 -8.43 -2.67
N ILE A 81 -7.98 -7.52 -1.79
CA ILE A 81 -8.08 -6.10 -2.08
C ILE A 81 -6.70 -5.47 -2.06
N ARG A 82 -6.38 -4.64 -3.06
CA ARG A 82 -5.11 -3.90 -3.07
C ARG A 82 -5.23 -2.72 -2.13
N VAL A 83 -4.34 -2.64 -1.14
CA VAL A 83 -4.37 -1.55 -0.17
C VAL A 83 -3.19 -0.61 -0.39
N GLN A 84 -3.52 0.67 -0.56
CA GLN A 84 -2.57 1.77 -0.63
C GLN A 84 -2.68 2.64 0.63
N LEU A 85 -1.56 2.90 1.30
CA LEU A 85 -1.47 3.79 2.46
C LEU A 85 -0.72 5.07 2.09
N SER A 86 -1.33 6.23 2.35
CA SER A 86 -0.64 7.52 2.26
C SER A 86 -0.07 7.90 3.63
N LEU A 87 1.21 8.22 3.67
CA LEU A 87 1.96 8.58 4.87
C LEU A 87 2.46 10.01 4.79
N HIS A 88 2.48 10.69 5.92
CA HIS A 88 3.16 11.97 6.02
C HIS A 88 4.68 11.77 6.02
N SER A 89 5.40 12.55 5.23
CA SER A 89 6.86 12.47 5.08
C SER A 89 7.66 12.56 6.39
N GLN A 90 7.12 13.21 7.41
CA GLN A 90 7.73 13.30 8.75
C GLN A 90 7.77 11.96 9.50
N LEU A 91 6.88 11.01 9.17
CA LEU A 91 6.83 9.71 9.83
C LEU A 91 7.87 8.72 9.28
N LEU A 92 8.38 8.96 8.08
CA LEU A 92 9.23 8.02 7.34
C LEU A 92 10.48 7.54 8.09
N PRO A 93 11.17 8.35 8.91
CA PRO A 93 12.31 7.89 9.69
C PRO A 93 11.95 6.89 10.80
N VAL A 94 10.71 6.91 11.30
CA VAL A 94 10.29 6.18 12.51
C VAL A 94 9.37 4.97 12.25
N ILE A 95 8.91 4.77 11.00
CA ILE A 95 8.00 3.65 10.67
C ILE A 95 8.68 2.27 10.80
N PRO A 96 7.97 1.19 11.15
CA PRO A 96 8.54 -0.16 11.26
C PRO A 96 8.77 -0.85 9.89
N VAL A 97 9.79 -0.40 9.14
CA VAL A 97 10.10 -0.84 7.76
C VAL A 97 10.14 -2.36 7.58
N LYS A 98 10.81 -3.10 8.47
CA LYS A 98 11.01 -4.56 8.32
C LYS A 98 9.71 -5.35 8.29
N LYS A 99 8.76 -4.99 9.16
CA LYS A 99 7.49 -5.68 9.30
C LYS A 99 6.54 -5.23 8.18
N LEU A 100 6.45 -3.93 7.94
CA LEU A 100 5.57 -3.35 6.92
C LEU A 100 5.96 -3.74 5.50
N ALA A 101 7.25 -3.84 5.18
CA ALA A 101 7.72 -4.26 3.85
C ALA A 101 7.39 -5.72 3.50
N ARG A 102 7.00 -6.54 4.49
CA ARG A 102 6.55 -7.93 4.27
C ARG A 102 5.08 -8.02 3.89
N LEU A 103 4.32 -6.95 4.13
CA LEU A 103 2.91 -6.90 3.79
C LEU A 103 2.73 -6.47 2.33
N PRO A 104 1.73 -6.99 1.61
CA PRO A 104 1.41 -6.59 0.24
C PRO A 104 0.70 -5.22 0.20
N LEU A 105 1.33 -4.21 0.79
CA LEU A 105 0.86 -2.83 0.88
C LEU A 105 1.60 -1.95 -0.13
N VAL A 106 0.86 -1.03 -0.76
CA VAL A 106 1.44 0.05 -1.56
C VAL A 106 1.54 1.28 -0.68
N PHE A 107 2.71 1.92 -0.62
CA PHE A 107 2.87 3.15 0.14
C PHE A 107 3.06 4.35 -0.79
N THR A 108 2.47 5.47 -0.39
CA THR A 108 2.66 6.76 -1.04
C THR A 108 2.87 7.85 0.01
N ASP A 109 3.52 8.94 -0.36
CA ASP A 109 3.56 10.12 0.52
C ASP A 109 2.25 10.94 0.44
N GLU A 110 2.20 12.06 1.17
CA GLU A 110 1.09 13.00 1.17
C GLU A 110 0.83 13.66 -0.19
N ARG A 111 1.81 13.61 -1.11
CA ARG A 111 1.72 14.16 -2.47
C ARG A 111 1.42 13.09 -3.52
N GLY A 112 1.22 11.84 -3.10
CA GLY A 112 0.96 10.70 -3.98
C GLY A 112 2.21 10.15 -4.67
N LEU A 113 3.42 10.55 -4.24
CA LEU A 113 4.65 9.97 -4.76
C LEU A 113 4.86 8.56 -4.20
N PRO A 114 5.36 7.60 -5.00
CA PRO A 114 5.66 6.26 -4.53
C PRO A 114 6.66 6.26 -3.37
N LEU A 115 6.33 5.48 -2.34
CA LEU A 115 7.17 5.23 -1.19
C LEU A 115 7.50 3.73 -1.15
N VAL A 116 8.78 3.40 -1.25
CA VAL A 116 9.25 2.01 -1.23
C VAL A 116 9.92 1.74 0.10
N LEU A 117 9.45 0.71 0.80
CA LEU A 117 10.04 0.25 2.06
C LEU A 117 11.02 -0.88 1.77
N HIS A 118 12.32 -0.64 2.03
CA HIS A 118 13.37 -1.63 1.82
C HIS A 118 13.83 -2.24 3.15
N ALA A 119 13.46 -3.49 3.38
CA ALA A 119 13.82 -4.24 4.58
C ALA A 119 15.19 -4.95 4.50
N GLY A 120 15.83 -4.96 3.32
CA GLY A 120 17.10 -5.65 3.10
C GLY A 120 18.28 -5.00 3.83
N SER A 121 19.31 -5.81 4.12
CA SER A 121 20.58 -5.34 4.69
C SER A 121 21.45 -4.57 3.70
N VAL A 122 21.23 -4.76 2.39
CA VAL A 122 21.94 -4.08 1.32
C VAL A 122 20.92 -3.52 0.33
N LEU A 123 21.06 -2.24 -0.03
CA LEU A 123 20.34 -1.61 -1.14
C LEU A 123 21.28 -1.58 -2.35
N SER A 124 20.94 -2.33 -3.38
CA SER A 124 21.72 -2.50 -4.61
C SER A 124 21.13 -1.71 -5.77
N TYR A 125 21.85 -1.64 -6.90
CA TYR A 125 21.35 -1.01 -8.12
C TYR A 125 20.02 -1.62 -8.57
N ARG A 126 19.85 -2.95 -8.44
CA ARG A 126 18.63 -3.67 -8.84
C ARG A 126 17.39 -3.11 -8.16
N ASP A 127 17.51 -2.75 -6.88
CA ASP A 127 16.39 -2.31 -6.06
C ASP A 127 15.90 -0.91 -6.44
N VAL A 128 16.77 -0.09 -7.03
CA VAL A 128 16.46 1.27 -7.49
C VAL A 128 16.31 1.39 -9.02
N ALA A 129 16.77 0.40 -9.79
CA ALA A 129 16.82 0.47 -11.25
C ALA A 129 15.44 0.65 -11.90
N LEU A 130 14.42 0.04 -11.32
CA LEU A 130 13.03 0.10 -11.81
C LEU A 130 12.24 1.29 -11.25
N LEU A 131 12.81 2.03 -10.29
CA LEU A 131 12.14 3.18 -9.71
C LEU A 131 12.38 4.40 -10.59
N SER A 132 11.31 5.06 -11.02
CA SER A 132 11.38 6.27 -11.85
C SER A 132 11.55 7.54 -11.02
N ARG A 133 10.88 7.61 -9.86
CA ARG A 133 10.91 8.72 -8.90
C ARG A 133 10.30 8.26 -7.58
N GLY A 134 10.51 9.02 -6.52
CA GLY A 134 9.83 8.81 -5.25
C GLY A 134 10.82 8.74 -4.09
N ARG A 135 10.45 7.98 -3.06
CA ARG A 135 11.26 7.86 -1.84
C ARG A 135 11.49 6.39 -1.50
N VAL A 136 12.69 6.06 -1.06
CA VAL A 136 13.02 4.73 -0.56
C VAL A 136 13.42 4.87 0.90
N VAL A 137 12.68 4.21 1.78
CA VAL A 137 12.99 4.14 3.20
C VAL A 137 13.77 2.87 3.45
N VAL A 138 15.00 3.02 3.92
CA VAL A 138 15.90 1.92 4.25
C VAL A 138 16.06 1.78 5.76
N HIS A 139 16.20 0.54 6.22
CA HIS A 139 16.46 0.27 7.63
C HIS A 139 17.83 0.84 8.09
N ARG A 140 17.96 1.21 9.37
CA ARG A 140 19.18 1.86 9.94
C ARG A 140 20.49 1.13 9.63
N LYS A 141 20.49 -0.21 9.63
CA LYS A 141 21.69 -1.03 9.34
C LYS A 141 21.89 -1.34 7.85
N CYS A 142 21.07 -0.77 6.95
CA CYS A 142 21.17 -1.01 5.52
C CYS A 142 22.42 -0.33 4.93
N ILE A 143 23.20 -1.10 4.18
CA ILE A 143 24.33 -0.60 3.40
C ILE A 143 23.81 -0.23 2.02
N VAL A 144 23.99 1.03 1.63
CA VAL A 144 23.64 1.51 0.29
C VAL A 144 24.89 1.42 -0.58
N THR A 145 24.83 0.67 -1.67
CA THR A 145 25.98 0.58 -2.60
C THR A 145 26.18 1.91 -3.33
N ALA A 146 27.41 2.19 -3.77
CA ALA A 146 27.72 3.39 -4.54
C ALA A 146 26.83 3.51 -5.79
N MET A 147 26.71 2.42 -6.56
CA MET A 147 25.84 2.39 -7.74
C MET A 147 24.37 2.65 -7.41
N ALA A 148 23.86 2.15 -6.27
CA ALA A 148 22.49 2.43 -5.86
C ALA A 148 22.29 3.90 -5.49
N ARG A 149 23.30 4.51 -4.84
CA ARG A 149 23.30 5.94 -4.49
C ARG A 149 23.29 6.81 -5.75
N ASP A 150 24.19 6.52 -6.69
CA ASP A 150 24.30 7.28 -7.94
C ASP A 150 23.02 7.17 -8.77
N ALA A 151 22.48 5.96 -8.87
CA ALA A 151 21.21 5.68 -9.55
C ALA A 151 20.01 6.37 -8.91
N ALA A 152 19.98 6.48 -7.58
CA ALA A 152 18.94 7.19 -6.86
C ALA A 152 19.03 8.69 -7.09
N ASN A 153 20.24 9.25 -7.01
CA ASN A 153 20.50 10.68 -7.25
C ASN A 153 20.12 11.08 -8.67
N ALA A 154 20.54 10.31 -9.68
CA ALA A 154 20.24 10.58 -11.09
C ALA A 154 18.73 10.58 -11.40
N ARG A 155 17.92 9.83 -10.63
CA ARG A 155 16.47 9.69 -10.81
C ARG A 155 15.64 10.51 -9.81
N ASN A 156 16.27 11.42 -9.05
CA ASN A 156 15.61 12.21 -8.01
C ASN A 156 14.86 11.34 -6.97
N ILE A 157 15.43 10.19 -6.63
CA ILE A 157 14.91 9.29 -5.60
C ILE A 157 15.51 9.69 -4.26
N GLN A 158 14.67 10.04 -3.29
CA GLN A 158 15.13 10.38 -1.95
C GLN A 158 15.36 9.11 -1.13
N LEU A 159 16.60 8.88 -0.71
CA LEU A 159 16.95 7.79 0.20
C LEU A 159 16.84 8.27 1.65
N ILE A 160 15.86 7.73 2.38
CA ILE A 160 15.60 8.05 3.78
C ILE A 160 16.06 6.87 4.62
N LYS A 161 16.91 7.13 5.60
CA LYS A 161 17.43 6.11 6.50
C LYS A 161 16.73 6.23 7.85
N GLN A 162 16.29 5.11 8.42
CA GLN A 162 15.76 5.10 9.79
C GLN A 162 16.85 5.51 10.79
N GLU A 163 16.44 6.22 11.84
CA GLU A 163 17.28 6.61 12.98
C GLU A 163 17.65 5.41 13.89
#